data_AF-L9MFF9-F1
#
_entry.id   AF-L9MFF9-F1
#
_cell.length_a   1.000
_cell.length_b   1.000
_cell.length_c   1.000
_cell.angle_alpha   90.00
_cell.angle_beta   90.00
_cell.angle_gamma   90.00
#
_symmetry.space_group_name_H-M   'P 1'
#
loop_
_entity.id
_entity.type
_entity.pdbx_description
1 polymer ?
#
loop_
_entity_poly.entity_id
_entity_poly.type
_entity_poly.pdbx_seq_one_letter_code
_entity_poly.pdbx_strand_id
1 'polypeptide(L)'
;MRGENQFQYAPNPVEWVDPLGLSPTSLGKWGESFVRTQLLNSGKYSNVISIQNSQNHGIDLVGIRKDGKFDFFEVKTNVLIERHKC
;
A
#
# COMPACT_ATOMS: atom_id res chain seq x y z
N MET A 1 3.02 15.07 40.07
CA MET A 1 3.72 13.77 39.96
C MET A 1 3.08 13.01 38.81
N ARG A 2 3.79 12.84 37.69
CA ARG A 2 3.28 12.15 36.50
C ARG A 2 3.58 10.66 36.68
N GLY A 3 2.55 9.82 36.68
CA GLY A 3 2.73 8.37 36.57
C GLY A 3 3.09 8.03 35.13
N GLU A 4 4.28 7.50 34.91
CA GLU A 4 4.65 6.95 33.62
C GLU A 4 3.79 5.72 33.34
N ASN A 5 3.14 5.68 32.17
CA ASN A 5 2.32 4.55 31.77
C ASN A 5 3.23 3.36 31.43
N GLN A 6 3.35 2.41 32.36
CA GLN A 6 4.21 1.23 32.21
C GLN A 6 3.71 0.20 31.19
N PHE A 7 2.57 0.45 30.54
CA PHE A 7 2.04 -0.35 29.44
C PHE A 7 2.25 0.33 28.07
N GLN A 8 3.07 1.39 28.01
CA GLN A 8 3.42 2.00 26.73
C GLN A 8 4.28 1.01 25.92
N TYR A 9 3.90 0.79 24.65
CA TYR A 9 4.71 0.05 23.69
C TYR A 9 6.13 0.62 23.69
N ALA A 10 7.14 -0.21 23.96
CA ALA A 10 8.51 0.17 23.71
C ALA A 10 8.69 0.31 22.19
N PRO A 11 9.24 1.43 21.68
CA PRO A 11 9.59 1.53 20.27
C PRO A 11 10.54 0.37 19.95
N ASN A 12 10.23 -0.39 18.89
CA ASN A 12 11.06 -1.53 18.51
C ASN A 12 12.44 -0.99 18.08
N PRO A 13 13.54 -1.37 18.74
CA PRO A 13 14.87 -0.82 18.42
C PRO A 13 15.36 -1.17 17.01
N VAL A 14 14.68 -2.07 16.28
CA VAL A 14 14.93 -2.38 14.86
C VAL A 14 14.30 -1.34 13.91
N GLU A 15 13.43 -0.44 14.39
CA GLU A 15 12.79 0.61 13.58
C GLU A 15 13.74 1.75 13.16
N TRP A 16 14.95 1.81 13.72
CA TRP A 16 15.83 2.97 13.52
C TRP A 16 16.54 3.00 12.16
N VAL A 17 16.67 1.85 11.51
CA VAL A 17 17.16 1.74 10.14
C VAL A 17 16.26 0.75 9.42
N ASP A 18 15.43 1.26 8.52
CA ASP A 18 14.66 0.49 7.55
C ASP A 18 15.38 0.57 6.20
N PRO A 19 16.39 -0.29 5.93
CA PRO A 19 17.22 -0.17 4.75
C PRO A 19 16.45 -0.47 3.46
N LEU A 20 15.27 -1.06 3.60
CA LEU A 20 14.40 -1.48 2.51
C LEU A 20 13.21 -0.54 2.31
N GLY A 21 13.00 0.42 3.22
CA GLY A 21 11.81 1.27 3.19
C GLY A 21 10.53 0.44 3.23
N LEU A 22 10.42 -0.53 4.13
CA LEU A 22 9.24 -1.35 4.42
C LEU A 22 8.29 -0.75 5.46
N SER A 23 8.43 0.53 5.82
CA SER A 23 7.39 1.22 6.60
C SER A 23 5.99 0.89 6.05
N PRO A 24 4.95 0.73 6.90
CA PRO A 24 3.62 0.30 6.44
C PRO A 24 3.08 1.16 5.28
N THR A 25 3.42 2.45 5.27
CA THR A 25 3.06 3.39 4.20
C THR A 25 3.81 3.12 2.89
N SER A 26 5.10 2.76 2.93
CA SER A 26 5.89 2.48 1.73
C SER A 26 5.58 1.10 1.14
N LEU A 27 5.26 0.11 1.96
CA LEU A 27 4.79 -1.20 1.49
C LEU A 27 3.46 -1.10 0.75
N GLY A 28 2.49 -0.34 1.29
CA GLY A 28 1.21 -0.09 0.62
C GLY A 28 1.40 0.61 -0.74
N LYS A 29 2.20 1.68 -0.78
CA LYS A 29 2.54 2.39 -2.03
C LYS A 29 3.22 1.49 -3.06
N TRP A 30 4.09 0.59 -2.63
CA TRP A 30 4.71 -0.40 -3.51
C TRP A 30 3.65 -1.32 -4.12
N GLY A 31 2.72 -1.84 -3.31
CA GLY A 31 1.65 -2.70 -3.79
C GLY A 31 0.71 -2.00 -4.79
N GLU A 32 0.32 -0.76 -4.51
CA GLU A 32 -0.46 0.07 -5.43
C GLU A 32 0.27 0.25 -6.78
N SER A 33 1.57 0.58 -6.74
CA SER A 33 2.40 0.74 -7.94
C SER A 33 2.52 -0.56 -8.74
N PHE A 34 2.71 -1.69 -8.05
CA PHE A 34 2.77 -3.01 -8.68
C PHE A 34 1.45 -3.35 -9.39
N VAL A 35 0.31 -3.23 -8.69
CA VAL A 35 -1.02 -3.51 -9.25
C VAL A 35 -1.34 -2.59 -10.42
N ARG A 36 -1.04 -1.29 -10.32
CA ARG A 36 -1.19 -0.33 -11.41
C ARG A 36 -0.47 -0.79 -12.67
N THR A 37 0.77 -1.24 -12.53
CA THR A 37 1.59 -1.74 -13.65
C THR A 37 0.96 -2.98 -14.28
N GLN A 38 0.51 -3.94 -13.47
CA GLN A 38 -0.16 -5.15 -13.98
C GLN A 38 -1.47 -4.81 -14.72
N LEU A 39 -2.27 -3.89 -14.19
CA LEU A 39 -3.51 -3.46 -14.82
C LEU A 39 -3.25 -2.77 -16.17
N LEU A 40 -2.27 -1.86 -16.25
CA LEU A 40 -1.88 -1.23 -17.51
C LEU A 40 -1.38 -2.26 -18.53
N ASN A 41 -0.52 -3.19 -18.11
CA ASN A 41 0.05 -4.23 -18.97
C ASN A 41 -0.99 -5.25 -19.45
N SER A 42 -2.13 -5.37 -18.78
CA SER A 42 -3.23 -6.27 -19.20
C SER A 42 -3.89 -5.86 -20.52
N GLY A 43 -3.71 -4.60 -20.96
CA GLY A 43 -4.34 -4.05 -22.16
C GLY A 43 -5.86 -3.83 -22.07
N LYS A 44 -6.47 -4.11 -20.91
CA LYS A 44 -7.93 -3.94 -20.67
C LYS A 44 -8.33 -2.50 -20.39
N TYR A 45 -7.41 -1.70 -19.84
CA TYR A 45 -7.66 -0.33 -19.41
C TYR A 45 -6.97 0.67 -20.34
N SER A 46 -7.63 1.79 -20.62
CA SER A 46 -7.03 2.93 -21.31
C SER A 46 -6.17 3.77 -20.37
N ASN A 47 -6.50 3.77 -19.08
CA ASN A 47 -5.73 4.41 -18.03
C ASN A 47 -6.04 3.75 -16.68
N VAL A 48 -5.13 3.92 -15.72
CA VAL A 48 -5.35 3.57 -14.32
C VAL A 48 -4.95 4.81 -13.51
N ILE A 49 -5.76 5.25 -12.55
CA ILE A 49 -5.49 6.45 -11.74
C ILE A 49 -5.69 6.15 -10.27
N SER A 50 -5.06 6.93 -9.39
CA SER A 50 -5.41 6.99 -7.97
C SER A 50 -6.17 8.28 -7.70
N ILE A 51 -7.12 8.28 -6.76
CA ILE A 51 -7.90 9.46 -6.40
C ILE A 51 -7.80 9.61 -4.88
N GLN A 52 -7.21 10.71 -4.42
CA GLN A 52 -7.11 11.04 -3.00
C GLN A 52 -7.53 12.49 -2.74
N ASN A 53 -8.15 12.73 -1.59
CA ASN A 53 -8.43 14.08 -1.11
C ASN A 53 -7.24 14.66 -0.32
N SER A 54 -7.36 15.89 0.17
CA SER A 54 -6.31 16.56 0.98
C SER A 54 -6.02 15.91 2.33
N GLN A 55 -6.82 14.91 2.74
CA GLN A 55 -6.67 14.13 3.96
C GLN A 55 -6.09 12.73 3.68
N ASN A 56 -5.63 12.47 2.44
CA ASN A 56 -5.16 11.16 1.97
C ASN A 56 -6.22 10.05 2.07
N HIS A 57 -7.51 10.41 2.06
CA HIS A 57 -8.60 9.45 1.91
C HIS A 57 -9.00 9.37 0.46
N GLY A 58 -9.27 8.17 -0.04
CA GLY A 58 -9.69 7.99 -1.41
C GLY A 58 -9.69 6.55 -1.84
N ILE A 59 -9.65 6.36 -3.16
CA ILE A 59 -9.58 5.04 -3.78
C ILE A 59 -8.16 4.83 -4.25
N ASP A 60 -7.58 3.69 -3.86
CA ASP A 60 -6.22 3.31 -4.23
C ASP A 60 -6.03 3.35 -5.76
N LEU A 61 -6.86 2.60 -6.50
CA LEU A 61 -6.82 2.61 -7.97
C LEU A 61 -8.22 2.56 -8.63
N VAL A 62 -8.36 3.28 -9.73
CA VAL A 62 -9.50 3.25 -10.65
C VAL A 62 -9.00 2.91 -12.05
N GLY A 63 -9.44 1.78 -12.58
CA GLY A 63 -9.21 1.38 -13.96
C GLY A 63 -10.25 1.99 -14.89
N ILE A 64 -9.82 2.83 -15.83
CA ILE A 64 -10.67 3.37 -16.89
C ILE A 64 -10.66 2.39 -18.05
N ARG A 65 -11.80 1.77 -18.32
CA ARG A 65 -11.95 0.84 -19.43
C ARG A 65 -12.08 1.59 -20.76
N LYS A 66 -11.79 0.90 -21.86
CA LYS A 66 -11.92 1.47 -23.21
C LYS A 66 -13.36 1.84 -23.59
N ASP A 67 -14.36 1.25 -22.92
CA ASP A 67 -15.78 1.56 -23.08
C ASP A 67 -16.28 2.71 -22.17
N GLY A 68 -15.37 3.40 -21.48
CA GLY A 68 -15.70 4.51 -20.59
C GLY A 68 -16.24 4.11 -19.22
N LYS A 69 -16.31 2.80 -18.92
CA LYS A 69 -16.68 2.31 -17.58
C LYS A 69 -15.47 2.30 -16.64
N PHE A 70 -15.76 2.24 -15.35
CA PHE A 70 -14.76 2.29 -14.29
C PHE A 70 -14.82 1.02 -13.43
N ASP A 71 -13.64 0.46 -13.14
CA ASP A 71 -13.46 -0.60 -12.14
C ASP A 71 -12.62 -0.04 -10.98
N PHE A 72 -13.05 -0.27 -9.73
CA PHE A 72 -12.42 0.28 -8.53
C PHE A 72 -11.67 -0.83 -7.78
N PHE A 73 -10.44 -0.55 -7.34
CA PHE A 73 -9.58 -1.50 -6.64
C PHE A 73 -9.11 -0.89 -5.31
N GLU A 74 -9.32 -1.66 -4.25
CA GLU A 74 -8.66 -1.47 -2.95
C GLU A 74 -7.48 -2.45 -2.89
N VAL A 75 -6.28 -1.95 -2.60
CA VAL A 75 -5.04 -2.75 -2.59
C VAL A 75 -4.61 -2.99 -1.16
N LYS A 76 -4.55 -4.27 -0.77
CA LYS A 76 -3.99 -4.69 0.53
C LYS A 76 -2.70 -5.46 0.29
N THR A 77 -1.59 -4.89 0.74
CA THR A 77 -0.28 -5.52 0.66
C THR A 77 0.10 -6.09 2.02
N ASN A 78 0.61 -7.32 2.02
CA ASN A 78 1.10 -7.98 3.21
C ASN A 78 2.51 -8.51 2.97
N VAL A 79 3.31 -8.53 4.03
CA VAL A 79 4.52 -9.34 4.09
C VAL A 79 4.12 -10.75 4.50
N LEU A 80 3.61 -11.55 3.56
CA LEU A 80 3.63 -12.99 3.77
C LEU A 80 5.09 -13.42 3.69
N ILE A 81 5.75 -13.51 4.84
CA ILE A 81 6.98 -14.30 4.97
C ILE A 81 6.54 -15.77 4.92
N GLU A 82 6.18 -16.28 3.74
CA GLU A 82 6.28 -17.70 3.52
C GLU A 82 7.76 -18.01 3.41
N ARG A 83 8.33 -18.51 4.51
CA ARG A 83 9.56 -19.29 4.45
C ARG A 83 9.27 -20.47 3.53
N HIS A 84 9.53 -20.31 2.24
CA HIS A 84 9.79 -21.46 1.38
C HIS A 84 10.94 -22.22 2.04
N LYS A 85 10.60 -23.29 2.76
CA LYS A 85 11.57 -24.29 3.16
C LYS A 85 12.13 -24.85 1.86
N CYS A 86 13.38 -24.51 1.56
CA CYS A 86 14.21 -25.30 0.67
C CYS A 86 14.28 -26.75 1.17
#